data_AF-A0A929UYW6-F1
#
_entry.id   AF-A0A929UYW6-F1
#
_cell.length_a   1.000
_cell.length_b   1.000
_cell.length_c   1.000
_cell.angle_alpha   90.00
_cell.angle_beta   90.00
_cell.angle_gamma   90.00
#
_symmetry.space_group_name_H-M   'P 1'
#
loop_
_entity.id
_entity.type
_entity.pdbx_description
1 polymer ?
#
loop_
_entity_poly.entity_id
_entity_poly.type
_entity_poly.pdbx_seq_one_letter_code
_entity_poly.pdbx_strand_id
1 'polypeptide(L)'
;MFKQNKNFKHGFTIIEVVLVLAVAALIFLMVFVAVPAMRIMQRDTARANDVNRVTTQLNSYQSNKNGKIPSMDQDAYVSGHTDVDNDVFKSAGPTSWAYFYDAYLIGVDTKQKFSDPDGQPYSLEISSCKAADSYDPETKECKNGQRTSYSFTQQSEGTEDNTSNDRYASKGTAGHTISIVVNSTCNDETAVHSTGGNKVSILYKREGGGVICRSI
;
A
#
# COMPACT_ATOMS: atom_id res chain seq x y z
N MET A 1 46.06 19.03 67.87
CA MET A 1 46.89 19.11 66.64
C MET A 1 46.11 18.43 65.51
N PHE A 2 45.43 19.20 64.67
CA PHE A 2 44.56 18.67 63.62
C PHE A 2 45.35 18.43 62.32
N LYS A 3 45.47 17.16 61.92
CA LYS A 3 46.15 16.74 60.70
C LYS A 3 45.13 16.83 59.54
N GLN A 4 45.25 17.86 58.70
CA GLN A 4 44.41 17.98 57.50
C GLN A 4 44.82 16.94 56.45
N ASN A 5 43.88 16.07 56.09
CA ASN A 5 44.03 15.09 55.02
C ASN A 5 43.74 15.78 53.68
N LYS A 6 44.76 15.99 52.84
CA LYS A 6 44.59 16.57 51.49
C LYS A 6 44.10 15.50 50.52
N ASN A 7 42.79 15.35 50.40
CA ASN A 7 42.20 14.63 49.27
C ASN A 7 42.27 15.52 48.02
N PHE A 8 43.08 15.14 47.04
CA PHE A 8 43.03 15.75 45.71
C PHE A 8 41.68 15.42 45.09
N LYS A 9 40.75 16.38 45.09
CA LYS A 9 39.53 16.27 44.29
C LYS A 9 39.96 16.43 42.83
N HIS A 10 40.03 15.31 42.10
CA HIS A 10 40.18 15.32 40.66
C HIS A 10 38.95 16.02 40.06
N GLY A 11 39.12 17.27 39.62
CA GLY A 11 38.10 18.00 38.89
C GLY A 11 37.99 17.46 37.47
N PHE A 12 36.77 17.31 36.97
CA PHE A 12 36.50 16.91 35.60
C PHE A 12 37.02 18.02 34.65
N THR A 13 37.83 17.68 33.65
CA THR A 13 38.47 18.69 32.79
C THR A 13 37.49 19.17 31.72
N ILE A 14 37.53 20.45 31.37
CA ILE A 14 36.69 21.03 30.30
C ILE A 14 36.84 20.25 28.98
N ILE A 15 38.07 19.80 28.65
CA ILE A 15 38.31 19.00 27.45
C ILE A 15 37.54 17.69 27.44
N GLU A 16 37.40 17.06 28.61
CA GLU A 16 36.68 15.78 28.75
C GLU A 16 35.18 15.98 28.55
N VAL A 17 34.63 17.08 29.07
CA VAL A 17 33.23 17.47 28.82
C VAL A 17 32.99 17.69 27.33
N VAL A 18 33.88 18.43 26.66
CA VAL A 18 33.72 18.77 25.24
C VAL A 18 33.80 17.52 24.37
N LEU A 19 34.70 16.58 24.67
CA LEU A 19 34.79 15.31 23.93
C LEU A 19 33.52 14.47 24.07
N VAL A 20 32.95 14.39 25.27
CA VAL A 20 31.68 13.66 25.51
C VAL A 20 30.54 14.33 24.76
N LEU A 21 30.44 15.65 24.80
CA LEU A 21 29.41 16.39 24.08
C LEU A 21 29.52 16.23 22.56
N ALA A 22 30.74 16.20 22.02
CA ALA A 22 30.96 15.98 20.59
C ALA A 22 30.48 14.59 20.14
N VAL A 23 30.83 13.53 20.89
CA VAL A 23 30.38 12.17 20.57
C VAL A 23 28.86 12.04 20.75
N ALA A 24 28.30 12.63 21.81
CA ALA A 24 26.85 12.61 22.04
C ALA A 24 26.10 13.29 20.89
N ALA A 25 26.53 14.46 20.43
CA ALA A 25 25.93 15.15 19.30
C ALA A 25 25.97 14.32 18.01
N LEU A 26 27.09 13.63 17.73
CA LEU A 26 27.22 12.77 16.56
C LEU A 26 26.28 11.56 16.61
N ILE A 27 26.12 10.92 17.78
CA ILE A 27 25.17 9.81 17.95
C ILE A 27 23.73 10.30 17.75
N PHE A 28 23.36 11.43 18.35
CA PHE A 28 22.01 11.98 18.21
C PHE A 28 21.66 12.28 16.75
N LEU A 29 22.61 12.81 15.97
CA LEU A 29 22.41 13.03 14.53
C LEU A 29 22.04 11.73 13.82
N MET A 30 22.82 10.66 14.01
CA MET A 30 22.55 9.38 13.36
C MET A 30 21.20 8.78 13.77
N VAL A 31 20.84 8.85 15.06
CA VAL A 31 19.56 8.33 15.55
C VAL A 31 18.38 9.08 14.95
N PHE A 32 18.45 10.41 14.87
CA PHE A 32 17.37 11.22 14.32
C PHE A 32 17.15 11.01 12.82
N VAL A 33 18.18 10.63 12.06
CA VAL A 33 18.03 10.28 10.64
C VAL A 33 17.60 8.81 10.46
N ALA A 34 18.19 7.87 11.21
CA ALA A 34 17.99 6.44 11.00
C ALA A 34 16.63 5.93 11.46
N VAL A 35 16.13 6.37 12.63
CA VAL A 35 14.85 5.90 13.18
C VAL A 35 13.66 6.21 12.26
N PRO A 36 13.46 7.43 11.74
CA PRO A 36 12.34 7.70 10.84
C PRO A 36 12.44 6.91 9.53
N ALA A 37 13.65 6.79 8.97
CA ALA A 37 13.87 6.02 7.74
C ALA A 37 13.50 4.53 7.92
N MET A 38 13.89 3.92 9.05
CA MET A 38 13.55 2.52 9.35
C MET A 38 12.04 2.30 9.47
N ARG A 39 11.31 3.25 10.07
CA ARG A 39 9.85 3.15 10.21
C ARG A 39 9.16 3.13 8.84
N ILE A 40 9.60 3.99 7.91
CA ILE A 40 9.09 4.01 6.53
C ILE A 40 9.31 2.65 5.85
N MET A 41 10.52 2.09 5.96
CA MET A 41 10.84 0.79 5.37
C MET A 41 9.98 -0.36 5.94
N GLN A 42 9.70 -0.34 7.25
CA GLN A 42 8.81 -1.32 7.88
C GLN A 42 7.38 -1.19 7.37
N ARG A 43 6.85 0.04 7.24
CA ARG A 43 5.52 0.27 6.68
C ARG A 43 5.42 -0.16 5.21
N ASP A 44 6.41 0.16 4.40
CA ASP A 44 6.43 -0.25 2.99
C ASP A 44 6.56 -1.78 2.84
N THR A 45 7.24 -2.45 3.77
CA THR A 45 7.27 -3.92 3.83
C THR A 45 5.89 -4.48 4.17
N ALA A 46 5.18 -3.88 5.14
CA ALA A 46 3.81 -4.28 5.46
C ALA A 46 2.87 -4.08 4.28
N ARG A 47 2.92 -2.92 3.60
CA ARG A 47 2.14 -2.64 2.38
C ARG A 47 2.44 -3.62 1.26
N ALA A 48 3.70 -4.00 1.07
CA ALA A 48 4.07 -5.02 0.08
C ALA A 48 3.46 -6.40 0.40
N ASN A 49 3.36 -6.76 1.69
CA ASN A 49 2.67 -7.97 2.12
C ASN A 49 1.15 -7.86 1.90
N ASP A 50 0.55 -6.69 2.13
CA ASP A 50 -0.87 -6.46 1.88
C ASP A 50 -1.22 -6.51 0.39
N VAL A 51 -0.39 -5.92 -0.48
CA VAL A 51 -0.52 -6.07 -1.93
C VAL A 51 -0.38 -7.53 -2.34
N ASN A 52 0.57 -8.27 -1.76
CA ASN A 52 0.72 -9.71 -2.01
C ASN A 52 -0.48 -10.53 -1.51
N ARG A 53 -1.15 -10.09 -0.44
CA ARG A 53 -2.42 -10.67 0.00
C ARG A 53 -3.48 -10.49 -1.08
N VAL A 54 -3.61 -9.31 -1.69
CA VAL A 54 -4.54 -9.11 -2.83
C VAL A 54 -4.23 -10.08 -3.97
N THR A 55 -2.96 -10.21 -4.36
CA THR A 55 -2.51 -11.17 -5.38
C THR A 55 -2.92 -12.61 -5.04
N THR A 56 -2.67 -13.06 -3.81
CA THR A 56 -2.96 -14.41 -3.34
C THR A 56 -4.46 -14.69 -3.30
N GLN A 57 -5.23 -13.71 -2.82
CA GLN A 57 -6.68 -13.81 -2.74
C GLN A 57 -7.32 -13.77 -4.12
N LEU A 58 -6.77 -13.00 -5.06
CA LEU A 58 -7.27 -12.96 -6.43
C LEU A 58 -6.99 -14.29 -7.17
N ASN A 59 -5.84 -14.94 -6.93
CA ASN A 59 -5.59 -16.30 -7.41
C ASN A 59 -6.58 -17.33 -6.83
N SER A 60 -6.91 -17.19 -5.53
CA SER A 60 -7.91 -18.04 -4.87
C SER A 60 -9.30 -17.83 -5.47
N TYR A 61 -9.67 -16.57 -5.73
CA TYR A 61 -10.89 -16.21 -6.43
C TYR A 61 -10.92 -16.83 -7.84
N GLN A 62 -9.86 -16.70 -8.64
CA GLN A 62 -9.79 -17.31 -9.96
C GLN A 62 -9.98 -18.82 -9.90
N SER A 63 -9.33 -19.49 -8.94
CA SER A 63 -9.47 -20.95 -8.74
C SER A 63 -10.92 -21.32 -8.43
N ASN A 64 -11.61 -20.53 -7.62
CA ASN A 64 -13.01 -20.74 -7.24
C ASN A 64 -14.02 -20.32 -8.32
N LYS A 65 -13.60 -19.52 -9.31
CA LYS A 65 -14.46 -18.92 -10.35
C LYS A 65 -14.03 -19.32 -11.77
N ASN A 66 -13.47 -20.52 -11.95
CA ASN A 66 -13.10 -21.10 -13.24
C ASN A 66 -12.11 -20.22 -14.04
N GLY A 67 -11.08 -19.70 -13.37
CA GLY A 67 -10.03 -18.86 -13.97
C GLY A 67 -10.46 -17.42 -14.27
N LYS A 68 -11.67 -17.01 -13.85
CA LYS A 68 -12.18 -15.65 -14.09
C LYS A 68 -11.77 -14.70 -12.98
N ILE A 69 -11.49 -13.46 -13.36
CA ILE A 69 -11.36 -12.33 -12.43
C ILE A 69 -12.73 -11.70 -12.17
N PRO A 70 -12.88 -10.87 -11.12
CA PRO A 70 -14.08 -10.07 -10.94
C PRO A 70 -14.32 -9.16 -12.16
N SER A 71 -15.59 -8.96 -12.52
CA SER A 71 -16.00 -8.16 -13.67
C SER A 71 -15.87 -6.67 -13.37
N MET A 72 -15.37 -5.93 -14.36
CA MET A 72 -15.30 -4.46 -14.33
C MET A 72 -16.63 -3.80 -14.69
N ASP A 73 -17.61 -4.53 -15.20
CA ASP A 73 -18.91 -3.95 -15.62
C ASP A 73 -19.69 -3.35 -14.43
N GLN A 74 -19.24 -3.67 -13.22
CA GLN A 74 -19.99 -3.49 -12.00
C GLN A 74 -19.30 -2.52 -11.03
N ASP A 75 -17.97 -2.39 -11.05
CA ASP A 75 -17.20 -1.55 -10.14
C ASP A 75 -15.95 -1.01 -10.86
N ALA A 76 -15.83 0.32 -10.89
CA ALA A 76 -14.56 0.98 -11.22
C ALA A 76 -13.76 1.32 -9.95
N TYR A 77 -14.45 1.40 -8.81
CA TYR A 77 -13.86 1.72 -7.52
C TYR A 77 -14.61 1.00 -6.40
N VAL A 78 -13.90 0.64 -5.34
CA VAL A 78 -14.45 0.07 -4.11
C VAL A 78 -13.83 0.79 -2.92
N SER A 79 -14.61 1.61 -2.21
CA SER A 79 -14.11 2.30 -1.02
C SER A 79 -13.72 1.31 0.09
N GLY A 80 -12.60 1.60 0.74
CA GLY A 80 -12.05 0.77 1.80
C GLY A 80 -12.96 0.75 3.03
N HIS A 81 -13.12 -0.42 3.63
CA HIS A 81 -13.91 -0.61 4.84
C HIS A 81 -13.45 -1.87 5.58
N THR A 82 -13.79 -1.98 6.86
CA THR A 82 -13.28 -3.05 7.73
C THR A 82 -14.32 -4.10 8.11
N ASP A 83 -15.60 -3.79 7.93
CA ASP A 83 -16.70 -4.67 8.29
C ASP A 83 -17.38 -5.19 7.03
N VAL A 84 -17.49 -6.51 6.92
CA VAL A 84 -18.14 -7.18 5.79
C VAL A 84 -19.58 -6.70 5.63
N ASP A 85 -19.95 -6.22 4.45
CA ASP A 85 -21.31 -5.82 4.16
C ASP A 85 -22.13 -6.95 3.52
N ASN A 86 -22.97 -7.58 4.33
CA ASN A 86 -23.85 -8.67 3.88
C ASN A 86 -24.86 -8.25 2.81
N ASP A 87 -25.17 -6.96 2.65
CA ASP A 87 -26.11 -6.50 1.62
C ASP A 87 -25.46 -6.36 0.24
N VAL A 88 -24.13 -6.17 0.18
CA VAL A 88 -23.36 -6.23 -1.07
C VAL A 88 -23.31 -7.65 -1.63
N PHE A 89 -23.24 -8.69 -0.80
CA PHE A 89 -23.28 -10.09 -1.26
C PHE A 89 -24.54 -10.38 -2.09
N LYS A 90 -25.67 -9.78 -1.71
CA LYS A 90 -26.96 -9.97 -2.39
C LYS A 90 -27.09 -9.12 -3.64
N SER A 91 -26.53 -7.91 -3.64
CA SER A 91 -26.74 -6.91 -4.69
C SER A 91 -25.67 -6.89 -5.78
N ALA A 92 -24.38 -7.06 -5.43
CA ALA A 92 -23.28 -7.00 -6.38
C ALA A 92 -23.01 -8.36 -7.05
N GLY A 93 -23.47 -9.45 -6.43
CA GLY A 93 -23.27 -10.81 -6.91
C GLY A 93 -21.80 -11.27 -6.83
N PRO A 94 -21.55 -12.58 -6.99
CA PRO A 94 -20.25 -13.20 -6.71
C PRO A 94 -19.17 -12.89 -7.74
N THR A 95 -19.47 -12.04 -8.73
CA THR A 95 -18.59 -11.66 -9.83
C THR A 95 -18.04 -10.25 -9.72
N SER A 96 -18.47 -9.47 -8.73
CA SER A 96 -18.09 -8.05 -8.57
C SER A 96 -16.77 -7.89 -7.82
N TRP A 97 -16.11 -6.73 -8.01
CA TRP A 97 -14.92 -6.39 -7.20
C TRP A 97 -15.31 -6.08 -5.76
N ALA A 98 -16.50 -5.53 -5.55
CA ALA A 98 -17.10 -5.35 -4.24
C ALA A 98 -17.23 -6.70 -3.48
N TYR A 99 -17.76 -7.74 -4.13
CA TYR A 99 -17.81 -9.08 -3.53
C TYR A 99 -16.42 -9.67 -3.27
N PHE A 100 -15.47 -9.47 -4.19
CA PHE A 100 -14.10 -9.91 -3.97
C PHE A 100 -13.48 -9.27 -2.73
N TYR A 101 -13.66 -7.96 -2.56
CA TYR A 101 -13.20 -7.23 -1.39
C TYR A 101 -13.74 -7.86 -0.10
N ASP A 102 -15.06 -8.00 -0.01
CA ASP A 102 -15.72 -8.48 1.19
C ASP A 102 -15.44 -9.95 1.48
N ALA A 103 -15.54 -10.82 0.47
CA ALA A 103 -15.45 -12.25 0.67
C ALA A 103 -14.00 -12.74 0.81
N TYR A 104 -13.03 -12.09 0.15
CA TYR A 104 -11.65 -12.57 0.07
C TYR A 104 -10.63 -11.68 0.78
N LEU A 105 -10.85 -10.36 0.86
CA LEU A 105 -9.91 -9.46 1.52
C LEU A 105 -10.25 -9.25 2.99
N ILE A 106 -11.51 -9.02 3.36
CA ILE A 106 -11.87 -8.71 4.77
C ILE A 106 -12.69 -9.80 5.47
N GLY A 107 -13.45 -10.62 4.74
CA GLY A 107 -14.32 -11.68 5.30
C GLY A 107 -13.62 -13.01 5.55
N VAL A 108 -12.32 -13.07 5.31
CA VAL A 108 -11.47 -14.18 5.75
C VAL A 108 -11.12 -13.99 7.22
N ASP A 109 -11.18 -15.05 8.04
CA ASP A 109 -10.74 -15.03 9.43
C ASP A 109 -9.21 -14.93 9.50
N THR A 110 -8.72 -13.73 9.22
CA THR A 110 -7.32 -13.38 9.34
C THR A 110 -7.14 -12.57 10.60
N LYS A 111 -6.16 -12.95 11.41
CA LYS A 111 -5.71 -12.16 12.57
C LYS A 111 -5.28 -10.74 12.21
N GLN A 112 -5.02 -10.48 10.93
CA GLN A 112 -4.58 -9.19 10.40
C GLN A 112 -5.69 -8.53 9.58
N LYS A 113 -6.11 -7.34 10.01
CA LYS A 113 -7.02 -6.50 9.23
C LYS A 113 -6.36 -6.10 7.91
N PHE A 114 -7.16 -6.01 6.85
CA PHE A 114 -6.68 -5.50 5.56
C PHE A 114 -6.73 -3.97 5.57
N SER A 115 -5.69 -3.36 6.14
CA SER A 115 -5.60 -1.92 6.37
C SER A 115 -4.15 -1.48 6.30
N ASP A 116 -3.91 -0.23 5.90
CA ASP A 116 -2.58 0.37 5.88
C ASP A 116 -1.97 0.37 7.30
N PRO A 117 -0.63 0.38 7.43
CA PRO A 117 0.03 0.56 8.72
C PRO A 117 -0.43 1.75 9.59
N ASP A 118 -1.09 2.75 9.02
CA ASP A 118 -1.73 3.83 9.78
C ASP A 118 -3.15 3.51 10.30
N GLY A 119 -3.70 2.36 9.92
CA GLY A 119 -4.99 1.83 10.36
C GLY A 119 -6.16 2.12 9.41
N GLN A 120 -5.96 2.90 8.35
CA GLN A 120 -7.02 3.17 7.36
C GLN A 120 -7.21 1.97 6.43
N PRO A 121 -8.45 1.61 6.07
CA PRO A 121 -8.68 0.51 5.15
C PRO A 121 -8.20 0.86 3.73
N TYR A 122 -7.68 -0.13 3.01
CA TYR A 122 -7.32 0.06 1.60
C TYR A 122 -8.57 0.14 0.73
N SER A 123 -8.62 1.08 -0.20
CA SER A 123 -9.60 1.08 -1.29
C SER A 123 -9.05 0.37 -2.53
N LEU A 124 -9.92 -0.05 -3.45
CA LEU A 124 -9.52 -0.57 -4.76
C LEU A 124 -9.96 0.36 -5.88
N GLU A 125 -9.09 0.59 -6.85
CA GLU A 125 -9.40 1.26 -8.12
C GLU A 125 -9.11 0.30 -9.26
N ILE A 126 -10.09 0.10 -10.14
CA ILE A 126 -10.04 -0.92 -11.18
C ILE A 126 -10.01 -0.22 -12.53
N SER A 127 -9.00 -0.54 -13.35
CA SER A 127 -8.85 -0.03 -14.69
C SER A 127 -8.56 -1.13 -15.70
N SER A 128 -8.88 -0.86 -16.96
CA SER A 128 -8.67 -1.77 -18.09
C SER A 128 -7.50 -1.31 -18.94
N CYS A 129 -6.58 -2.23 -19.21
CA CYS A 129 -5.51 -2.05 -20.18
C CYS A 129 -5.75 -2.92 -21.42
N LYS A 130 -7.00 -3.03 -21.89
CA LYS A 130 -7.38 -3.91 -23.00
C LYS A 130 -7.49 -3.20 -24.34
N ALA A 131 -8.16 -2.05 -24.36
CA ALA A 131 -8.48 -1.33 -25.60
C ALA A 131 -7.21 -0.70 -26.19
N ALA A 132 -7.14 -0.55 -27.51
CA ALA A 132 -5.92 -0.07 -28.17
C ALA A 132 -5.50 1.36 -27.74
N ASP A 133 -6.45 2.16 -27.28
CA ASP A 133 -6.23 3.50 -26.73
C ASP A 133 -5.88 3.52 -25.23
N SER A 134 -6.02 2.38 -24.52
CA SER A 134 -5.76 2.24 -23.08
C SER A 134 -4.30 2.03 -22.71
N TYR A 135 -3.41 1.86 -23.70
CA TYR A 135 -1.97 1.73 -23.51
C TYR A 135 -1.19 2.49 -24.58
N ASP A 136 0.08 2.75 -24.32
CA ASP A 136 1.01 3.30 -25.30
C ASP A 136 1.35 2.24 -26.38
N PRO A 137 1.21 2.54 -27.68
CA PRO A 137 1.42 1.54 -28.73
C PRO A 137 2.88 1.07 -28.86
N GLU A 138 3.86 1.85 -28.41
CA GLU A 138 5.28 1.53 -28.48
C GLU A 138 5.75 0.82 -27.21
N THR A 139 5.54 1.43 -26.04
CA THR A 139 6.05 0.90 -24.76
C THR A 139 5.13 -0.16 -24.15
N LYS A 140 3.88 -0.25 -24.63
CA LYS A 140 2.80 -1.06 -24.05
C LYS A 140 2.40 -0.66 -22.64
N GLU A 141 2.91 0.45 -22.10
CA GLU A 141 2.52 0.92 -20.77
C GLU A 141 1.04 1.31 -20.74
N CYS A 142 0.33 0.80 -19.75
CA CYS A 142 -1.06 1.14 -19.53
C CYS A 142 -1.18 2.62 -19.15
N LYS A 143 -2.13 3.35 -19.74
CA LYS A 143 -2.30 4.78 -19.45
C LYS A 143 -2.97 5.03 -18.10
N ASN A 144 -3.86 4.14 -17.69
CA ASN A 144 -4.61 4.24 -16.43
C ASN A 144 -4.08 3.25 -15.39
N GLY A 145 -4.24 3.60 -14.10
CA GLY A 145 -3.83 2.77 -12.97
C GLY A 145 -2.33 2.71 -12.66
N GLN A 146 -1.50 3.49 -13.38
CA GLN A 146 -0.11 3.63 -13.00
C GLN A 146 0.01 4.37 -11.67
N ARG A 147 0.89 3.88 -10.78
CA ARG A 147 1.22 4.57 -9.52
C ARG A 147 2.55 5.32 -9.60
N THR A 148 3.27 5.25 -10.71
CA THR A 148 4.53 5.99 -10.91
C THR A 148 4.32 7.51 -10.87
N SER A 149 3.21 8.00 -11.45
CA SER A 149 2.84 9.42 -11.51
C SER A 149 2.21 9.99 -10.23
N TYR A 150 1.93 9.16 -9.22
CA TYR A 150 1.30 9.58 -7.97
C TYR A 150 2.35 9.77 -6.86
N SER A 151 2.11 10.73 -5.97
CA SER A 151 2.75 10.77 -4.66
C SER A 151 2.05 9.80 -3.70
N PHE A 152 2.76 9.38 -2.64
CA PHE A 152 2.14 8.55 -1.60
C PHE A 152 0.94 9.27 -0.96
N THR A 153 1.08 10.57 -0.67
CA THR A 153 0.02 11.41 -0.09
C THR A 153 -1.24 11.44 -0.97
N GLN A 154 -1.08 11.63 -2.28
CA GLN A 154 -2.23 11.62 -3.21
C GLN A 154 -2.95 10.28 -3.19
N GLN A 155 -2.20 9.17 -3.09
CA GLN A 155 -2.79 7.84 -3.00
C GLN A 155 -3.45 7.56 -1.64
N SER A 156 -2.87 8.06 -0.54
CA SER A 156 -3.40 7.86 0.81
C SER A 156 -4.67 8.66 1.07
N GLU A 157 -4.76 9.89 0.56
CA GLU A 157 -5.95 10.74 0.70
C GLU A 157 -7.08 10.32 -0.24
N GLY A 158 -6.74 9.73 -1.39
CA GLY A 158 -7.68 9.41 -2.46
C GLY A 158 -8.03 10.64 -3.30
N THR A 159 -8.53 10.42 -4.53
CA THR A 159 -8.97 11.50 -5.42
C THR A 159 -10.49 11.62 -5.37
N GLU A 160 -11.04 12.84 -5.38
CA GLU A 160 -12.48 13.12 -5.28
C GLU A 160 -13.33 12.49 -6.41
N ASP A 161 -12.73 12.16 -7.56
CA ASP A 161 -13.41 11.58 -8.74
C ASP A 161 -13.66 10.06 -8.64
N ASN A 162 -13.22 9.43 -7.55
CA ASN A 162 -13.27 7.98 -7.35
C ASN A 162 -14.69 7.42 -7.03
N THR A 163 -15.74 8.23 -7.11
CA THR A 163 -17.07 7.88 -6.60
C THR A 163 -18.04 7.37 -7.67
N SER A 164 -17.71 7.52 -8.96
CA SER A 164 -18.58 7.03 -10.03
C SER A 164 -18.60 5.49 -10.04
N ASN A 165 -19.72 4.92 -9.60
CA ASN A 165 -19.94 3.47 -9.42
C ASN A 165 -19.32 2.83 -8.18
N ASP A 166 -18.90 3.62 -7.18
CA ASP A 166 -18.51 3.05 -5.88
C ASP A 166 -19.74 2.60 -5.09
N ARG A 167 -19.86 1.29 -4.87
CA ARG A 167 -20.95 0.70 -4.08
C ARG A 167 -20.90 1.02 -2.59
N TYR A 168 -19.76 1.51 -2.10
CA TYR A 168 -19.54 1.86 -0.70
C TYR A 168 -19.43 3.36 -0.47
N ALA A 169 -19.74 4.21 -1.45
CA ALA A 169 -19.52 5.66 -1.36
C ALA A 169 -20.12 6.34 -0.11
N SER A 170 -21.22 5.80 0.45
CA SER A 170 -21.90 6.37 1.62
C SER A 170 -21.35 5.92 2.97
N LYS A 171 -20.51 4.88 3.01
CA LYS A 171 -20.07 4.23 4.26
C LYS A 171 -18.61 3.80 4.30
N GLY A 172 -17.98 3.67 3.14
CA GLY A 172 -16.57 3.36 2.98
C GLY A 172 -15.71 4.61 3.14
N THR A 173 -14.42 4.38 3.32
CA THR A 173 -13.39 5.42 3.43
C THR A 173 -12.55 5.39 2.16
N ALA A 174 -12.53 6.50 1.43
CA ALA A 174 -11.66 6.66 0.27
C ALA A 174 -10.19 6.86 0.71
N GLY A 175 -9.27 6.58 -0.19
CA GLY A 175 -7.84 6.66 0.09
C GLY A 175 -7.19 5.28 0.25
N HIS A 176 -5.88 5.32 0.52
CA HIS A 176 -4.98 4.16 0.45
C HIS A 176 -5.31 3.25 -0.74
N THR A 177 -5.44 3.83 -1.93
CA THR A 177 -6.04 3.14 -3.07
C THR A 177 -5.04 2.21 -3.75
N ILE A 178 -5.29 0.90 -3.69
CA ILE A 178 -4.59 -0.11 -4.48
C ILE A 178 -5.13 -0.06 -5.92
N SER A 179 -4.25 0.12 -6.90
CA SER A 179 -4.65 0.07 -8.30
C SER A 179 -4.64 -1.35 -8.82
N ILE A 180 -5.70 -1.75 -9.48
CA ILE A 180 -5.89 -3.05 -10.12
C ILE A 180 -6.08 -2.81 -11.60
N VAL A 181 -5.07 -3.17 -12.40
CA VAL A 181 -5.08 -2.99 -13.85
C VAL A 181 -5.28 -4.35 -14.50
N VAL A 182 -6.47 -4.61 -15.04
CA VAL A 182 -6.73 -5.86 -15.75
C VAL A 182 -6.18 -5.80 -17.17
N ASN A 183 -5.99 -6.96 -17.80
CA ASN A 183 -5.33 -7.07 -19.11
C ASN A 183 -3.91 -6.51 -19.09
N SER A 184 -3.19 -6.71 -17.99
CA SER A 184 -1.83 -6.21 -17.85
C SER A 184 -0.92 -7.18 -17.10
N THR A 185 0.39 -6.94 -17.21
CA THR A 185 1.44 -7.55 -16.40
C THR A 185 2.39 -6.45 -15.94
N CYS A 186 3.09 -6.66 -14.83
CA CYS A 186 4.08 -5.74 -14.31
C CYS A 186 5.36 -5.85 -15.15
N ASN A 187 5.90 -4.71 -15.52
CA ASN A 187 7.26 -4.54 -15.97
C ASN A 187 7.95 -3.61 -14.97
N ASP A 188 8.68 -4.21 -14.02
CA ASP A 188 9.22 -3.53 -12.85
C ASP A 188 8.15 -2.79 -12.01
N GLU A 189 8.08 -1.47 -12.14
CA GLU A 189 7.19 -0.59 -11.39
C GLU A 189 5.94 -0.15 -12.18
N THR A 190 5.84 -0.52 -13.46
CA THR A 190 4.76 -0.11 -14.35
C THR A 190 3.89 -1.30 -14.76
N ALA A 191 2.60 -1.03 -15.03
CA ALA A 191 1.72 -1.99 -15.67
C ALA A 191 1.84 -1.88 -17.20
N VAL A 192 2.03 -2.99 -17.90
CA VAL A 192 2.07 -3.05 -19.36
C VAL A 192 0.98 -3.99 -19.89
N HIS A 193 0.45 -3.69 -21.07
CA HIS A 193 -0.62 -4.44 -21.72
C HIS A 193 -0.30 -5.93 -21.84
N SER A 194 -1.29 -6.77 -21.59
CA SER A 194 -1.25 -8.21 -21.83
C SER A 194 -2.57 -8.74 -22.41
N THR A 195 -2.47 -9.71 -23.30
CA THR A 195 -3.61 -10.25 -24.06
C THR A 195 -4.49 -11.23 -23.26
N GLY A 196 -4.11 -11.59 -22.04
CA GLY A 196 -4.88 -12.50 -21.16
C GLY A 196 -5.97 -11.76 -20.40
N GLY A 197 -7.23 -12.21 -20.53
CA GLY A 197 -8.39 -11.61 -19.84
C GLY A 197 -8.43 -11.83 -18.32
N ASN A 198 -7.61 -12.74 -17.81
CA ASN A 198 -7.45 -13.03 -16.38
C ASN A 198 -6.14 -12.49 -15.81
N LYS A 199 -5.32 -11.82 -16.63
CA LYS A 199 -4.06 -11.23 -16.17
C LYS A 199 -4.32 -9.87 -15.53
N VAL A 200 -3.73 -9.66 -14.37
CA VAL A 200 -3.97 -8.46 -13.56
C VAL A 200 -2.66 -8.00 -12.97
N SER A 201 -2.39 -6.70 -13.04
CA SER A 201 -1.33 -6.04 -12.27
C SER A 201 -1.94 -5.27 -11.11
N ILE A 202 -1.30 -5.37 -9.96
CA ILE A 202 -1.71 -4.74 -8.72
C ILE A 202 -0.58 -3.79 -8.32
N LEU A 203 -0.91 -2.50 -8.24
CA LEU A 203 0.05 -1.42 -8.03
C LEU A 203 -0.26 -0.63 -6.77
N TYR A 204 0.80 -0.28 -6.04
CA TYR A 204 0.70 0.58 -4.86
C TYR A 204 1.96 1.44 -4.69
N LYS A 205 1.80 2.75 -4.53
CA LYS A 205 2.90 3.69 -4.27
C LYS A 205 3.50 3.46 -2.89
N ARG A 206 4.83 3.37 -2.81
CA ARG A 206 5.55 3.32 -1.52
C ARG A 206 5.76 4.71 -0.95
N GLU A 207 5.79 4.79 0.37
CA GLU A 207 6.08 6.05 1.06
C GLU A 207 7.56 6.43 0.92
N GLY A 208 8.46 5.46 0.95
CA GLY A 208 9.90 5.65 0.71
C GLY A 208 10.28 5.87 -0.76
N GLY A 209 9.31 5.92 -1.67
CA GLY A 209 9.52 6.04 -3.11
C GLY A 209 9.49 4.70 -3.86
N GLY A 210 9.22 4.79 -5.17
CA GLY A 210 8.96 3.64 -6.03
C GLY A 210 7.53 3.11 -5.93
N VAL A 211 7.27 2.02 -6.64
CA VAL A 211 5.95 1.39 -6.75
C VAL A 211 6.07 -0.11 -6.52
N ILE A 212 5.19 -0.66 -5.69
CA ILE A 212 4.98 -2.10 -5.61
C ILE A 212 4.13 -2.48 -6.81
N CYS A 213 4.65 -3.32 -7.71
CA CYS A 213 3.88 -3.95 -8.76
C CYS A 213 3.90 -5.48 -8.57
N ARG A 214 2.73 -6.11 -8.60
CA ARG A 214 2.56 -7.57 -8.57
C ARG A 214 1.59 -8.01 -9.65
N SER A 215 1.89 -9.11 -10.33
CA SER A 215 0.99 -9.67 -11.35
C SER A 215 0.59 -11.09 -11.06
N ILE A 216 -0.55 -11.47 -11.62
CA ILE A 216 -1.05 -12.84 -11.72
C ILE A 216 -1.39 -13.20 -13.16
#